data_AF-A0A7W0SP75-F1
#
_entry.id   AF-A0A7W0SP75-F1
#
_cell.length_a   1.000
_cell.length_b   1.000
_cell.length_c   1.000
_cell.angle_alpha   90.00
_cell.angle_beta   90.00
_cell.angle_gamma   90.00
#
_symmetry.space_group_name_H-M   'P 1'
#
loop_
_entity.id
_entity.type
_entity.pdbx_description
1 polymer ?
#
loop_
_entity_poly.entity_id
_entity_poly.type
_entity_poly.pdbx_seq_one_letter_code
_entity_poly.pdbx_strand_id
1 'polypeptide(L)'
;MTQALAPALSPYLLVEDVARRLRCSRRTVHELTRTCAIPHRRLPGGRRCLFREDELEAWEEGAALEVVELARGGRVVRPKAA
;
A
#
# COMPACT_ATOMS: atom_id res chain seq x y z
N MET A 1 -5.12 1.37 -31.73
CA MET A 1 -5.36 1.51 -30.27
C MET A 1 -4.00 1.70 -29.63
N THR A 2 -3.58 2.95 -29.46
CA THR A 2 -2.22 3.29 -29.00
C THR A 2 -2.25 3.50 -27.50
N GLN A 3 -1.65 2.59 -26.73
CA GLN A 3 -1.48 2.74 -25.29
C GLN A 3 -0.38 3.78 -25.05
N ALA A 4 -0.70 4.86 -24.32
CA ALA A 4 0.28 5.84 -23.88
C ALA A 4 1.16 5.22 -22.81
N LEU A 5 2.48 5.20 -23.02
CA LEU A 5 3.45 5.00 -21.95
C LEU A 5 3.30 6.15 -20.95
N ALA A 6 2.58 5.91 -19.87
CA ALA A 6 2.61 6.79 -18.71
C ALA A 6 4.06 6.85 -18.18
N PRO A 7 4.54 8.02 -17.73
CA PRO A 7 5.84 8.10 -17.08
C PRO A 7 5.87 7.07 -15.94
N ALA A 8 7.00 6.39 -15.76
CA ALA A 8 7.21 5.43 -14.70
C ALA A 8 7.22 6.15 -13.34
N LEU A 9 6.04 6.61 -12.91
CA LEU A 9 5.73 6.89 -11.53
C LEU A 9 6.06 5.61 -10.79
N SER A 10 7.02 5.67 -9.87
CA SER A 10 7.33 4.53 -9.02
C SER A 10 6.00 3.97 -8.51
N PRO A 11 5.71 2.67 -8.68
CA PRO A 11 4.39 2.09 -8.35
C PRO A 11 4.10 2.09 -6.85
N TYR A 12 4.95 2.78 -6.07
CA TYR A 12 4.93 2.88 -4.64
C TYR A 12 4.66 4.33 -4.23
N LEU A 13 3.50 4.53 -3.61
CA LEU A 13 3.12 5.74 -2.90
C LEU A 13 3.70 5.74 -1.49
N LEU A 14 3.92 6.95 -0.95
CA LEU A 14 4.28 7.17 0.44
C LEU A 14 3.05 7.51 1.29
N VAL A 15 3.24 7.62 2.60
CA VAL A 15 2.18 7.95 3.57
C VAL A 15 1.49 9.27 3.20
N GLU A 16 2.26 10.26 2.76
CA GLU A 16 1.76 11.57 2.31
C GLU A 16 0.80 11.45 1.12
N ASP A 17 1.14 10.60 0.15
CA ASP A 17 0.33 10.39 -1.05
C ASP A 17 -0.96 9.65 -0.73
N VAL A 18 -0.88 8.61 0.10
CA VAL A 18 -2.06 7.86 0.55
C VAL A 18 -2.98 8.72 1.41
N ALA A 19 -2.42 9.57 2.28
CA ALA A 19 -3.21 10.51 3.08
C ALA A 19 -4.00 11.49 2.18
N ARG A 20 -3.37 11.98 1.10
CA ARG A 20 -4.05 12.82 0.09
C ARG A 20 -5.14 12.04 -0.65
N ARG A 21 -4.85 10.80 -1.07
CA ARG A 21 -5.81 9.94 -1.79
C ARG A 21 -7.05 9.63 -0.95
N LEU A 22 -6.84 9.15 0.28
CA LEU A 22 -7.92 8.80 1.22
C LEU A 22 -8.55 10.02 1.92
N ARG A 23 -8.09 11.24 1.59
CA ARG A 23 -8.52 12.51 2.21
C ARG A 23 -8.50 12.47 3.74
N CYS A 24 -7.47 11.85 4.31
CA CYS A 24 -7.32 11.68 5.76
C CYS A 24 -5.94 12.17 6.24
N SER A 25 -5.71 12.13 7.55
CA SER A 25 -4.43 12.57 8.11
C SER A 25 -3.35 11.49 7.95
N ARG A 26 -2.07 11.89 7.87
CA ARG A 26 -0.93 10.94 7.91
C ARG A 26 -0.96 10.05 9.15
N ARG A 27 -1.43 10.58 10.28
CA ARG A 27 -1.64 9.81 11.51
C ARG A 27 -2.65 8.69 11.29
N THR A 28 -3.78 8.98 10.64
CA THR A 28 -4.80 7.98 10.28
C THR A 28 -4.20 6.88 9.41
N VAL A 29 -3.39 7.23 8.39
CA VAL A 29 -2.70 6.24 7.56
C VAL A 29 -1.73 5.38 8.39
N HIS A 30 -1.00 5.98 9.34
CA HIS A 30 -0.15 5.21 10.25
C HIS A 30 -0.94 4.27 11.16
N GLU A 31 -2.10 4.67 11.67
CA GLU A 31 -2.97 3.78 12.44
C GLU A 31 -3.52 2.64 11.56
N LEU A 32 -3.95 2.94 10.33
CA LEU A 32 -4.42 1.93 9.37
C LEU A 32 -3.33 0.92 8.99
N THR A 33 -2.08 1.35 8.84
CA THR A 33 -0.95 0.42 8.63
C THR A 33 -0.64 -0.39 9.88
N ARG A 34 -0.74 0.21 11.07
CA ARG A 34 -0.55 -0.51 12.35
C ARG A 34 -1.58 -1.62 12.55
N THR A 35 -2.84 -1.40 12.17
CA THR A 35 -3.94 -2.37 12.28
C THR A 35 -4.06 -3.31 11.08
N CYS A 36 -3.17 -3.20 10.08
CA CYS A 36 -3.26 -3.95 8.82
C CYS A 36 -4.58 -3.73 8.05
N ALA A 37 -5.24 -2.58 8.25
CA ALA A 37 -6.51 -2.25 7.62
C ALA A 37 -6.38 -1.73 6.17
N ILE A 38 -5.15 -1.40 5.75
CA ILE A 38 -4.83 -1.01 4.37
C ILE A 38 -3.64 -1.81 3.82
N PRO A 39 -3.58 -2.07 2.50
CA PRO A 39 -2.43 -2.65 1.83
C PRO A 39 -1.17 -1.82 2.07
N HIS A 40 -0.11 -2.43 2.57
CA HIS A 40 1.15 -1.75 2.82
C HIS A 40 2.33 -2.72 2.89
N ARG A 41 3.52 -2.22 2.58
CA ARG A 41 4.76 -2.99 2.58
C ARG A 41 5.76 -2.34 3.53
N ARG A 42 6.16 -3.10 4.54
CA ARG A 42 7.28 -2.80 5.44
C ARG A 42 8.40 -3.77 5.14
N LEU A 43 9.38 -3.30 4.38
CA LEU A 43 10.57 -4.07 4.06
C LEU A 43 11.47 -4.22 5.30
N PRO A 44 12.16 -5.36 5.46
CA PRO A 44 13.11 -5.56 6.55
C PRO A 44 14.23 -4.51 6.47
N GLY A 45 14.53 -3.86 7.60
CA GLY A 45 15.47 -2.74 7.69
C GLY A 45 14.93 -1.39 7.21
N GLY A 46 13.75 -1.37 6.58
CA GLY A 46 13.08 -0.15 6.14
C GLY A 46 12.23 0.47 7.26
N ARG A 47 12.41 1.78 7.50
CA ARG A 47 11.55 2.55 8.42
C ARG A 47 10.28 3.08 7.74
N ARG A 48 10.20 3.02 6.40
CA ARG A 48 9.11 3.60 5.61
C ARG A 48 8.03 2.57 5.31
N CYS A 49 6.78 3.02 5.27
CA CYS A 49 5.67 2.26 4.70
C CYS A 49 5.57 2.59 3.22
N LEU A 50 5.56 1.55 2.39
CA LEU A 50 5.39 1.67 0.94
C LEU A 50 4.01 1.14 0.58
N PHE A 51 3.31 1.81 -0.32
CA PHE A 51 1.95 1.46 -0.70
C PHE A 51 1.90 1.29 -2.20
N ARG A 52 1.45 0.14 -2.69
CA ARG A 52 1.27 -0.03 -4.12
C ARG A 52 -0.05 0.57 -4.57
N GLU A 53 -0.03 1.31 -5.66
CA GLU A 53 -1.25 1.95 -6.18
C GLU A 53 -2.28 0.92 -6.63
N ASP A 54 -1.86 -0.13 -7.35
CA ASP A 54 -2.73 -1.23 -7.79
C ASP A 54 -3.34 -2.02 -6.62
N GLU A 55 -2.57 -2.18 -5.53
CA GLU A 55 -3.07 -2.86 -4.34
C GLU A 55 -4.09 -2.00 -3.57
N LEU A 56 -3.85 -0.68 -3.51
CA LEU A 56 -4.80 0.26 -2.91
C LEU A 56 -6.10 0.31 -3.69
N GLU A 57 -6.04 0.38 -5.00
CA GLU A 57 -7.22 0.38 -5.87
C GLU A 57 -8.06 -0.89 -5.66
N ALA A 58 -7.45 -2.07 -5.70
CA ALA A 58 -8.17 -3.33 -5.44
C ALA A 58 -8.79 -3.39 -4.04
N TRP A 59 -8.13 -2.81 -3.03
CA TRP A 59 -8.71 -2.70 -1.68
C TRP A 59 -9.87 -1.69 -1.61
N GLU A 60 -9.78 -0.57 -2.31
CA GLU A 60 -10.87 0.41 -2.46
C GLU A 60 -12.10 -0.24 -3.14
N GLU A 61 -11.87 -1.19 -4.06
CA GLU A 61 -12.91 -2.03 -4.68
C GLU A 61 -13.47 -3.12 -3.75
N GLY A 62 -12.88 -3.32 -2.56
CA GLY A 62 -13.37 -4.25 -1.54
C GLY A 62 -12.67 -5.61 -1.51
N ALA A 63 -11.50 -5.75 -2.13
CA ALA A 63 -10.72 -6.98 -2.05
C ALA A 63 -10.29 -7.31 -0.61
N ALA A 64 -10.39 -8.59 -0.23
CA ALA A 64 -9.94 -9.07 1.07
C ALA A 64 -8.42 -8.91 1.21
N LEU A 65 -7.94 -8.54 2.40
CA LEU A 65 -6.51 -8.38 2.67
C LEU A 65 -5.89 -9.67 3.22
N GLU A 66 -4.68 -9.98 2.78
CA GLU A 66 -3.81 -11.00 3.37
C GLU A 66 -2.54 -10.36 3.96
N VAL A 67 -2.08 -10.90 5.09
CA VAL A 67 -0.87 -10.47 5.77
C VAL A 67 0.21 -11.53 5.57
N VAL A 68 1.31 -11.15 4.92
CA VAL A 68 2.48 -11.98 4.69
C VAL A 68 3.63 -11.43 5.52
N GLU A 69 4.05 -12.18 6.54
CA GLU A 69 5.24 -11.85 7.32
C GLU A 69 6.50 -12.32 6.60
N LEU A 70 7.46 -11.42 6.42
CA LEU A 70 8.71 -11.71 5.72
C LEU A 70 9.72 -12.30 6.71
N ALA A 71 10.47 -13.32 6.28
CA ALA A 71 11.43 -14.07 7.10
C ALA A 71 12.49 -13.24 7.83
N ARG A 72 12.72 -11.98 7.43
CA ARG A 72 13.72 -11.07 8.00
C ARG A 72 13.12 -9.93 8.85
N GLY A 73 11.90 -10.09 9.37
CA GLY A 73 11.26 -9.09 10.23
C GLY A 73 10.59 -7.94 9.46
N GLY A 74 10.05 -8.24 8.28
CA GLY A 74 9.20 -7.32 7.51
C GLY A 74 7.76 -7.80 7.45
N ARG A 75 6.85 -6.96 6.96
CA ARG A 75 5.42 -7.29 6.79
C ARG A 75 4.91 -6.74 5.48
N VAL A 76 4.19 -7.56 4.74
CA VAL A 76 3.48 -7.17 3.52
C VAL A 76 2.00 -7.47 3.72
N VAL A 77 1.19 -6.43 3.72
CA VAL A 77 -0.26 -6.52 3.64
C VAL A 77 -0.64 -6.21 2.21
N ARG A 78 -1.28 -7.15 1.53
CA ARG A 78 -1.70 -6.99 0.14
C ARG A 78 -3.12 -7.54 -0.04
N PRO A 79 -3.87 -7.11 -1.06
CA PRO A 79 -5.10 -7.76 -1.44
C PRO A 79 -4.83 -9.21 -1.82
N LYS A 80 -5.71 -10.11 -1.38
CA LYS A 80 -5.75 -11.48 -1.82
C LYS A 80 -6.13 -11.47 -3.29
N ALA A 81 -5.22 -11.92 -4.15
CA ALA A 81 -5.57 -12.20 -5.54
C ALA A 81 -6.70 -13.24 -5.52
N ALA A 82 -7.83 -12.89 -6.15
CA ALA A 82 -8.97 -13.78 -6.31
C ALA A 82 -8.58 -15.02 -7.12
#